data_AF-A0AAT9HQ45-F1
#
_entry.id   AF-A0AAT9HQ45-F1
#
_cell.length_a   1.000
_cell.length_b   1.000
_cell.length_c   1.000
_cell.angle_alpha   90.00
_cell.angle_beta   90.00
_cell.angle_gamma   90.00
#
_symmetry.space_group_name_H-M   'P 1'
#
loop_
_entity.id
_entity.type
_entity.pdbx_description
1 polymer ?
#
loop_
_entity_poly.entity_id
_entity_poly.type
_entity_poly.pdbx_seq_one_letter_code
_entity_poly.pdbx_strand_id
1 'polypeptide(L)' 'MSDNGAVVDREWRTLSFREGDPTTKTETVRLSTWAQEGTLKSAMAVEIKSPFDTKSNSVSFVITCRANGE' A
#
# COMPACT_ATOMS: atom_id res chain seq x y z
N MET A 1 6.26 -1.86 -11.13
CA MET A 1 5.40 -1.17 -12.12
C MET A 1 4.12 -1.97 -12.24
N SER A 2 2.95 -1.34 -12.08
CA SER A 2 1.65 -1.97 -12.35
C SER A 2 1.23 -1.58 -13.76
N ASP A 3 0.83 -2.55 -14.56
CA ASP A 3 0.64 -2.44 -16.02
C ASP A 3 -0.69 -1.77 -16.42
N ASN A 4 -1.70 -1.63 -15.55
CA ASN A 4 -3.05 -1.24 -16.00
C ASN A 4 -3.72 -0.12 -15.17
N GLY A 5 -2.94 0.79 -14.59
CA GLY A 5 -3.50 1.91 -13.83
C GLY A 5 -2.44 2.55 -12.96
N ALA A 6 -2.32 3.86 -13.08
CA ALA A 6 -1.37 4.63 -12.30
C ALA A 6 -1.82 4.62 -10.82
N VAL A 7 -1.30 3.67 -10.04
CA VAL A 7 -1.33 3.78 -8.59
C VAL A 7 -0.50 5.01 -8.24
N VAL A 8 -1.16 6.03 -7.66
CA VAL A 8 -0.54 7.35 -7.40
C VAL A 8 0.40 7.31 -6.19
N ASP A 9 0.29 6.32 -5.32
CA ASP A 9 1.18 6.21 -4.17
C ASP A 9 2.51 5.56 -4.59
N ARG A 10 3.37 6.36 -5.23
CA ARG A 10 4.70 5.97 -5.72
C ARG A 10 5.76 5.95 -4.63
N GLU A 11 5.44 6.36 -3.41
CA GLU A 11 6.44 6.62 -2.37
C GLU A 11 6.37 5.66 -1.19
N TRP A 12 7.52 5.09 -0.85
CA TRP A 12 7.69 4.36 0.41
C TRP A 12 7.47 5.31 1.58
N ARG A 13 6.49 5.03 2.44
CA ARG A 13 6.31 5.75 3.70
C ARG A 13 7.19 5.12 4.78
N THR A 14 8.08 5.90 5.36
CA THR A 14 8.95 5.45 6.47
C THR A 14 8.23 5.63 7.81
N LEU A 15 8.08 4.55 8.56
CA LEU A 15 7.59 4.57 9.94
C LEU A 15 8.76 4.44 10.91
N SER A 16 9.05 5.50 11.67
CA SER A 16 10.19 5.53 12.60
C SER A 16 9.77 5.24 14.05
N PHE A 17 10.59 4.47 14.76
CA PHE A 17 10.51 4.25 16.20
C PHE A 17 11.66 4.99 16.87
N ARG A 18 11.36 5.91 17.79
CA ARG A 18 12.36 6.58 18.63
C ARG A 18 12.57 5.81 19.92
N GLU A 19 13.70 6.08 20.59
CA GLU A 19 13.95 5.56 21.93
C GLU A 19 12.84 5.99 22.89
N GLY A 20 12.27 5.03 23.63
CA GLY A 20 11.14 5.25 24.53
C GLY A 20 9.75 5.19 23.87
N ASP A 21 9.65 5.08 22.53
CA ASP A 21 8.37 4.85 21.87
C ASP A 21 7.83 3.44 22.21
N PRO A 22 6.50 3.24 22.17
CA PRO A 22 5.91 1.91 22.16
C PRO A 22 6.47 1.07 21.01
N THR A 23 6.62 -0.23 21.24
CA THR A 23 7.08 -1.19 20.22
C THR A 23 6.04 -1.47 19.14
N THR A 24 4.86 -0.86 19.22
CA THR A 24 3.76 -1.00 18.26
C THR A 24 3.30 0.37 17.77
N LYS A 25 3.14 0.51 16.46
CA LYS A 25 2.57 1.69 15.80
C LYS A 25 1.61 1.26 14.71
N THR A 26 0.57 2.05 14.49
CA THR A 26 -0.42 1.86 13.43
C THR A 26 -0.35 3.06 12.49
N GLU A 27 -0.22 2.80 11.19
CA GLU A 27 -0.23 3.83 10.14
C GLU A 27 -1.35 3.50 9.14
N THR A 28 -2.03 4.53 8.63
CA THR A 28 -3.04 4.38 7.57
C THR A 28 -2.45 4.80 6.23
N VAL A 29 -2.48 3.89 5.26
CA VAL A 29 -2.08 4.18 3.87
C VAL A 29 -3.35 4.37 3.03
N ARG A 30 -3.41 5.46 2.26
CA ARG A 30 -4.54 5.77 1.39
C ARG A 30 -4.12 5.61 -0.06
N LEU A 31 -4.69 4.60 -0.71
CA LEU A 31 -4.46 4.33 -2.11
C LEU A 31 -5.56 4.99 -2.94
N SER A 32 -5.16 5.86 -3.86
CA SER A 32 -6.04 6.43 -4.87
C SER A 32 -5.73 5.81 -6.23
N THR A 33 -6.76 5.31 -6.88
CA THR A 33 -6.74 4.86 -8.27
C THR A 33 -7.84 5.57 -9.03
N TRP A 34 -7.60 5.90 -10.30
CA TRP A 34 -8.62 6.46 -11.18
C TRP A 34 -8.78 5.54 -12.37
N ALA A 35 -10.01 5.07 -12.59
CA ALA A 35 -10.42 4.30 -13.75
C ALA A 35 -11.92 4.54 -13.98
N GLN A 36 -12.32 4.69 -15.25
CA GLN A 36 -13.74 4.75 -15.62
C GLN A 36 -14.46 3.44 -15.28
N GLU A 37 -13.79 2.31 -15.50
CA GLU A 37 -14.23 0.97 -15.12
C GLU A 37 -12.99 0.05 -15.01
N GLY A 38 -13.14 -1.11 -14.39
CA GLY A 38 -12.14 -2.17 -14.38
C GLY A 38 -11.69 -2.61 -12.99
N THR A 39 -10.69 -3.48 -12.95
CA THR A 39 -10.20 -4.09 -11.72
C THR A 39 -8.70 -3.91 -11.57
N LEU A 40 -8.29 -3.25 -10.49
CA LEU A 40 -6.91 -3.20 -10.01
C LEU A 40 -6.71 -4.30 -8.97
N LYS A 41 -5.75 -5.20 -9.21
CA LYS A 41 -5.28 -6.18 -8.22
C LYS A 41 -3.91 -5.74 -7.71
N SER A 42 -3.72 -5.71 -6.40
CA SER A 42 -2.46 -5.29 -5.79
C SER A 42 -2.27 -5.96 -4.41
N ALA A 43 -1.17 -5.66 -3.74
CA ALA A 43 -0.85 -6.19 -2.42
C ALA A 43 -0.07 -5.18 -1.58
N MET A 44 -0.17 -5.31 -0.25
CA MET A 44 0.56 -4.49 0.73
C MET A 44 1.46 -5.38 1.59
N ALA A 45 2.64 -4.90 1.94
CA ALA A 45 3.58 -5.54 2.85
C ALA A 45 4.36 -4.49 3.63
N VAL A 46 4.92 -4.87 4.78
CA VAL A 46 5.84 -4.05 5.57
C VAL A 46 7.26 -4.57 5.36
N GLU A 47 8.19 -3.66 5.13
CA GLU A 47 9.61 -3.95 4.98
C GLU A 47 10.39 -3.23 6.09
N ILE A 48 11.25 -3.96 6.78
CA ILE A 48 12.22 -3.42 7.73
C ILE A 48 13.55 -3.39 6.99
N LYS A 49 14.16 -2.20 6.88
CA LYS A 49 15.46 -2.02 6.19
C LYS A 49 16.65 -2.03 7.14
N SER A 50 16.43 -1.70 8.41
CA SER A 50 17.46 -1.60 9.44
C SER A 50 16.81 -1.79 10.81
N PRO A 51 17.47 -2.48 11.77
CA PRO A 51 18.84 -3.00 11.72
C PRO A 51 19.02 -4.33 10.97
N PHE A 52 17.93 -4.99 10.54
CA PHE A 52 17.98 -6.19 9.71
C PHE A 52 16.97 -6.08 8.57
N ASP A 53 17.31 -6.66 7.42
CA ASP A 53 16.44 -6.70 6.24
C ASP A 53 15.42 -7.83 6.41
N THR A 54 14.14 -7.47 6.47
CA THR A 54 13.05 -8.46 6.42
C THR A 54 11.77 -7.86 5.89
N LYS A 55 10.91 -8.72 5.35
CA LYS A 55 9.63 -8.35 4.76
C LYS A 55 8.51 -9.23 5.32
N SER A 56 7.39 -8.62 5.65
CA SER A 56 6.20 -9.35 6.07
C SER A 56 5.62 -10.18 4.93
N ASN A 57 4.73 -11.12 5.28
CA ASN A 57 3.80 -11.66 4.29
C ASN A 57 2.99 -10.51 3.64
N SER A 58 2.67 -10.67 2.37
CA SER A 58 1.90 -9.68 1.61
C SER A 58 0.41 -9.97 1.76
N VAL A 59 -0.39 -8.92 1.94
CA VAL A 59 -1.86 -9.01 1.98
C VAL A 59 -2.40 -8.48 0.66
N SER A 60 -3.08 -9.32 -0.10
CA SER A 60 -3.69 -8.95 -1.39
C SER A 60 -4.95 -8.13 -1.19
N PHE A 61 -5.18 -7.18 -2.10
CA PHE A 61 -6.42 -6.43 -2.19
C PHE A 61 -6.81 -6.18 -3.65
N VAL A 62 -8.10 -5.95 -3.86
CA VAL A 62 -8.69 -5.72 -5.18
C VAL A 62 -9.55 -4.47 -5.12
N ILE A 63 -9.36 -3.55 -6.06
CA ILE A 63 -10.22 -2.39 -6.26
C ILE A 63 -10.94 -2.57 -7.58
N THR A 64 -12.27 -2.56 -7.55
CA THR A 64 -13.09 -2.62 -8.75
C THR A 64 -13.82 -1.30 -8.93
N CYS A 65 -13.51 -0.61 -10.02
CA CYS A 65 -14.23 0.57 -10.48
C CYS A 65 -15.35 0.11 -11.41
N ARG A 66 -16.56 0.62 -11.18
CA ARG A 66 -17.69 0.42 -12.08
C ARG A 66 -17.97 1.72 -12.81
N ALA A 67 -18.35 1.64 -14.08
CA ALA A 67 -18.82 2.81 -14.81
C ALA A 67 -19.98 3.46 -14.02
N ASN A 68 -19.96 4.78 -13.93
CA ASN A 68 -21.11 5.52 -13.41
C ASN A 68 -22.19 5.53 -14.50
N GLY A 69 -22.98 4.47 -14.56
CA GLY A 69 -24.09 4.30 -15.50
C GLY A 69 -24.68 2.90 -15.36
N GLU A 70 -25.92 2.86 -14.88
CA GLU A 70 -26.85 1.74 -15.05
C GLU A 70 -27.23 1.60 -16.53
#